data_AF-A0A3A5M004-F1
#
_entry.id   AF-A0A3A5M004-F1
#
_cell.length_a   1.000
_cell.length_b   1.000
_cell.length_c   1.000
_cell.angle_alpha   90.00
_cell.angle_beta   90.00
_cell.angle_gamma   90.00
#
_symmetry.space_group_name_H-M   'P 1'
#
loop_
_entity.id
_entity.type
_entity.pdbx_description
1 polymer ?
#
loop_
_entity_poly.entity_id
_entity_poly.type
_entity_poly.pdbx_seq_one_letter_code
_entity_poly.pdbx_strand_id
1 'polypeptide(L)'
;MNADEQRKQLAQIVLEENLDLSLVWVGYFRISGSANEKDFRLYAAGECQLPTPQRDLISLALRQLATDHQEALERQVDRERSQHLHDHGD
;
A
#
# COMPACT_ATOMS: atom_id res chain seq x y z
N MET A 1 -8.25 16.86 0.65
CA MET A 1 -7.06 16.55 -0.16
C MET A 1 -7.41 16.76 -1.62
N ASN A 2 -6.54 17.41 -2.40
CA ASN A 2 -6.74 17.53 -3.84
C ASN A 2 -6.42 16.19 -4.53
N ALA A 3 -7.05 15.93 -5.67
CA ALA A 3 -6.88 14.69 -6.41
C ALA A 3 -5.42 14.40 -6.80
N ASP A 4 -4.66 15.46 -7.10
CA ASP A 4 -3.25 15.37 -7.46
C ASP A 4 -2.37 15.00 -6.26
N GLU A 5 -2.70 15.52 -5.06
CA GLU A 5 -2.01 15.17 -3.82
C GLU A 5 -2.25 13.70 -3.45
N GLN A 6 -3.48 13.21 -3.59
CA GLN A 6 -3.81 11.80 -3.33
C GLN A 6 -3.06 10.86 -4.30
N ARG A 7 -2.98 11.22 -5.58
CA ARG A 7 -2.21 10.45 -6.57
C ARG A 7 -0.71 10.49 -6.28
N LYS A 8 -0.16 11.64 -5.90
CA LYS A 8 1.26 11.76 -5.52
C LYS A 8 1.57 10.89 -4.30
N GLN A 9 0.73 10.92 -3.27
CA GLN A 9 0.88 10.04 -2.11
C GLN A 9 0.79 8.56 -2.50
N LEU A 10 -0.12 8.21 -3.43
CA LEU A 10 -0.21 6.86 -3.96
C LEU A 10 1.12 6.41 -4.59
N ALA A 11 1.65 7.19 -5.53
CA ALA A 11 2.90 6.87 -6.19
C ALA A 11 4.08 6.82 -5.21
N GLN A 12 4.12 7.74 -4.24
CA GLN A 12 5.19 7.83 -3.26
C GLN A 12 5.24 6.59 -2.37
N ILE A 13 4.12 6.22 -1.74
CA ILE A 13 4.05 5.05 -0.84
C ILE A 13 4.30 3.76 -1.61
N VAL A 14 3.75 3.62 -2.82
CA VAL A 14 4.01 2.45 -3.67
C VAL A 14 5.51 2.29 -3.96
N LEU A 15 6.22 3.39 -4.22
CA LEU A 15 7.67 3.37 -4.46
C LEU A 15 8.48 3.14 -3.18
N GLU A 16 8.14 3.82 -2.09
CA GLU A 16 8.85 3.74 -0.81
C GLU A 16 8.74 2.35 -0.19
N GLU A 17 7.53 1.78 -0.19
CA GLU A 17 7.24 0.49 0.44
C GLU A 17 7.34 -0.69 -0.56
N ASN A 18 7.76 -0.43 -1.80
CA ASN A 18 7.82 -1.42 -2.90
C ASN A 18 6.52 -2.24 -3.06
N LEU A 19 5.37 -1.59 -2.86
CA LEU A 19 4.08 -2.28 -2.87
C LEU A 19 3.65 -2.60 -4.30
N ASP A 20 3.09 -3.80 -4.50
CA ASP A 20 2.51 -4.14 -5.78
C ASP A 20 1.17 -3.42 -6.00
N LEU A 21 1.04 -2.71 -7.11
CA LEU A 21 -0.18 -1.96 -7.47
C LEU A 21 -1.43 -2.86 -7.53
N SER A 22 -1.27 -4.14 -7.89
CA SER A 22 -2.37 -5.10 -7.93
C SER A 22 -2.83 -5.46 -6.51
N LEU A 23 -1.91 -5.53 -5.53
CA LEU A 23 -2.28 -5.68 -4.12
C LEU A 23 -3.03 -4.47 -3.59
N VAL A 24 -2.61 -3.26 -3.98
CA VAL A 24 -3.34 -2.02 -3.64
C VAL A 24 -4.75 -2.04 -4.22
N TRP A 25 -4.89 -2.48 -5.48
CA TRP A 25 -6.20 -2.63 -6.11
C TRP A 25 -7.08 -3.67 -5.40
N VAL A 26 -6.53 -4.82 -5.00
CA VAL A 26 -7.27 -5.85 -4.24
C VAL A 26 -7.70 -5.30 -2.88
N GLY A 27 -6.83 -4.59 -2.16
CA GLY A 27 -7.16 -3.94 -0.89
C GLY A 27 -8.30 -2.93 -1.05
N TYR A 28 -8.23 -2.12 -2.10
CA TYR A 28 -9.29 -1.17 -2.48
C TYR A 28 -10.61 -1.88 -2.80
N PHE A 29 -10.59 -2.96 -3.57
CA PHE A 29 -11.78 -3.73 -3.91
C PHE A 29 -12.43 -4.34 -2.67
N ARG A 30 -11.63 -4.83 -1.72
CA ARG A 30 -12.11 -5.40 -0.45
C ARG A 30 -12.87 -4.40 0.42
N ILE A 31 -12.59 -3.11 0.31
CA ILE A 31 -13.27 -2.04 1.07
C ILE A 31 -14.38 -1.35 0.27
N SER A 32 -15.02 -2.08 -0.64
CA SER A 32 -16.10 -1.58 -1.52
C SER A 32 -15.65 -0.66 -2.66
N GLY A 33 -14.39 -0.79 -3.09
CA GLY A 33 -13.93 -0.18 -4.33
C GLY A 33 -14.70 -0.72 -5.54
N SER A 34 -15.15 0.18 -6.43
CA SER A 34 -15.95 -0.19 -7.60
C SER A 34 -15.23 -0.04 -8.95
N ALA A 35 -14.06 0.61 -8.96
CA ALA A 35 -13.26 0.75 -10.17
C ALA A 35 -12.62 -0.59 -10.54
N ASN A 36 -12.72 -0.94 -11.82
CA ASN A 36 -12.00 -2.09 -12.34
C ASN A 36 -10.48 -1.84 -12.30
N GLU A 37 -9.71 -2.90 -12.46
CA GLU A 37 -8.25 -2.84 -12.37
C GLU A 37 -7.63 -1.91 -13.42
N LYS A 38 -8.22 -1.86 -14.63
CA LYS A 38 -7.73 -1.01 -15.72
C LYS A 38 -7.86 0.47 -15.36
N ASP A 39 -9.03 0.90 -14.90
CA ASP A 39 -9.30 2.29 -14.52
C ASP A 39 -8.47 2.70 -13.30
N PHE A 40 -8.27 1.78 -12.36
CA PHE A 40 -7.36 1.98 -11.23
C PHE A 40 -5.90 2.20 -11.70
N ARG A 41 -5.39 1.37 -12.61
CA ARG A 41 -4.04 1.50 -13.16
C ARG A 41 -3.88 2.80 -13.94
N LEU A 42 -4.88 3.21 -14.72
CA LEU A 42 -4.89 4.51 -15.41
C LEU A 42 -4.88 5.69 -14.44
N TYR A 43 -5.61 5.59 -13.33
CA TYR A 43 -5.57 6.59 -12.26
C TYR A 43 -4.19 6.66 -11.59
N ALA A 44 -3.59 5.52 -11.28
CA ALA A 44 -2.25 5.45 -10.70
C ALA A 44 -1.18 6.02 -11.64
N ALA A 45 -1.29 5.74 -12.95
CA ALA A 45 -0.45 6.33 -14.00
C ALA A 45 -0.75 7.82 -14.26
N GLY A 46 -1.85 8.34 -13.70
CA GLY A 46 -2.23 9.72 -13.87
C GLY A 46 -2.91 10.07 -15.19
N GLU A 47 -3.31 9.06 -15.95
CA GLU A 47 -3.98 9.19 -17.24
C GLU A 47 -5.50 9.40 -17.10
N CYS A 48 -6.06 9.09 -15.93
CA CYS A 48 -7.49 9.27 -15.65
C CYS A 48 -7.71 9.84 -14.24
N GLN A 49 -8.89 10.44 -14.02
CA GLN A 49 -9.38 10.88 -12.72
C GLN A 49 -10.57 10.02 -12.29
N LEU A 50 -10.41 9.31 -11.18
CA LEU A 50 -11.51 8.62 -10.53
C LEU A 50 -12.37 9.57 -9.69
N PRO A 51 -13.65 9.27 -9.49
CA PRO A 51 -14.52 10.05 -8.62
C PRO A 51 -13.97 10.09 -7.18
N THR A 52 -14.15 11.23 -6.50
CA THR A 52 -13.68 11.47 -5.13
C THR A 52 -13.84 10.29 -4.17
N PRO A 53 -15.03 9.68 -4.00
CA PRO A 53 -15.20 8.57 -3.06
C PRO A 53 -14.29 7.37 -3.39
N GLN A 54 -14.01 7.13 -4.67
CA GLN A 54 -13.12 6.03 -5.07
C GLN A 54 -11.65 6.37 -4.78
N ARG A 55 -11.24 7.63 -4.95
CA ARG A 55 -9.89 8.08 -4.58
C ARG A 55 -9.65 8.01 -3.07
N ASP A 56 -10.65 8.35 -2.27
CA ASP A 56 -10.56 8.23 -0.80
C ASP A 56 -10.43 6.77 -0.37
N LEU A 57 -11.19 5.86 -0.99
CA LEU A 57 -11.02 4.42 -0.76
C LEU A 57 -9.63 3.94 -1.16
N ILE A 58 -9.11 4.33 -2.32
CA ILE A 58 -7.74 3.98 -2.74
C ILE A 58 -6.72 4.45 -1.70
N SER A 59 -6.88 5.68 -1.21
CA SER A 59 -6.01 6.25 -0.19
C SER A 59 -6.09 5.46 1.13
N LEU A 60 -7.27 5.00 1.51
CA LEU A 60 -7.48 4.19 2.71
C LEU A 60 -6.84 2.80 2.57
N ALA A 61 -7.09 2.12 1.46
CA ALA A 61 -6.51 0.80 1.19
C ALA A 61 -4.99 0.83 1.16
N LEU A 62 -4.42 1.85 0.54
CA LEU A 62 -2.97 2.04 0.48
C LEU A 62 -2.36 2.23 1.87
N ARG A 63 -2.96 3.10 2.70
CA ARG A 63 -2.48 3.34 4.07
C ARG A 63 -2.51 2.06 4.89
N GLN A 64 -3.59 1.28 4.78
CA GLN A 64 -3.70 0.01 5.47
C GLN A 64 -2.60 -0.97 5.03
N LEU A 65 -2.36 -1.11 3.73
CA LEU A 65 -1.31 -1.98 3.20
C LEU A 65 0.09 -1.54 3.62
N ALA A 66 0.38 -0.24 3.63
CA ALA A 66 1.65 0.28 4.11
C ALA A 66 1.86 -0.04 5.59
N THR A 67 0.84 0.15 6.43
CA THR A 67 0.90 -0.21 7.86
C THR A 67 1.14 -1.71 8.04
N ASP A 68 0.37 -2.56 7.37
CA ASP A 68 0.56 -4.02 7.42
C ASP A 68 1.96 -4.45 6.96
N HIS A 69 2.50 -3.81 5.92
CA HIS A 69 3.85 -4.09 5.40
C HIS A 69 4.94 -3.71 6.40
N GLN A 70 4.84 -2.52 6.99
CA GLN A 70 5.78 -2.06 8.01
C GLN A 70 5.76 -2.98 9.24
N GLU A 71 4.58 -3.34 9.74
CA GLU A 71 4.47 -4.25 10.89
C GLU A 71 5.02 -5.65 10.57
N ALA A 72 4.89 -6.11 9.31
CA ALA A 72 5.45 -7.39 8.89
C ALA A 72 6.99 -7.36 8.87
N LEU A 73 7.59 -6.26 8.42
CA LEU A 73 9.03 -6.04 8.44
C LEU A 73 9.56 -5.97 9.88
N GLU A 74 8.91 -5.23 10.78
CA GLU A 74 9.30 -5.15 12.19
C GLU A 74 9.30 -6.53 12.86
N ARG A 75 8.23 -7.33 12.63
CA ARG A 75 8.15 -8.70 13.13
C ARG A 75 9.24 -9.63 12.57
N GLN A 76 9.73 -9.39 11.35
CA GLN A 76 10.85 -10.14 10.79
C GLN A 76 12.16 -9.77 11.52
N VAL A 77 12.43 -8.48 11.70
CA VAL A 77 13.61 -7.98 12.40
C VAL A 77 13.67 -8.48 13.85
N ASP A 78 12.55 -8.47 14.57
CA ASP A 78 12.47 -9.00 15.94
C ASP A 78 12.77 -10.49 16.01
N ARG A 79 12.28 -11.27 15.03
CA ARG A 79 12.57 -12.70 14.94
C ARG A 79 14.05 -12.97 14.67
N GLU A 80 14.66 -12.24 13.74
CA GLU A 80 16.09 -12.39 13.43
C GLU A 80 16.98 -12.01 14.62
N ARG A 81 16.66 -10.91 15.32
CA ARG A 81 17.37 -10.52 16.56
C ARG A 81 17.29 -11.60 17.63
N SER A 82 16.10 -12.19 17.82
CA SER A 82 15.89 -13.23 18.83
C SER A 82 16.63 -14.53 18.50
N GLN A 83 16.79 -14.87 17.22
CA GLN A 83 17.56 -16.04 16.78
C GLN A 83 19.07 -15.84 16.98
N HIS A 84 19.59 -14.64 16.70
CA HIS A 84 21.02 -14.35 16.83
C HIS A 84 21.51 -14.34 18.29
N LEU A 85 20.66 -13.98 19.25
CA LEU A 85 20.97 -14.03 20.68
C LEU A 85 21.09 -15.45 21.24
N HIS A 86 20.59 -16.47 20.53
CA HIS A 86 20.63 -17.88 20.95
C HIS A 86 21.89 -18.62 20.48
N ASP A 87 22.67 -18.05 19.56
CA ASP A 87 23.83 -18.70 18.91
C ASP A 87 25.18 -18.39 19.59
N HIS A 88 25.24 -17.43 20.53
CA HIS A 88 26.47 -17.00 21.20
C HIS A 88 26.60 -17.51 22.65
N GLY A 89 26.03 -18.67 22.94
CA GLY A 89 26.06 -19.30 24.26
C GLY A 89 26.40 -20.79 24.22
N ASP A 90 27.58 -21.14 23.72
CA ASP A 90 28.27 -22.42 24.03
C ASP A 90 29.77 -22.18 24.22
#